data_AF-A0A1G1SWQ5-F1
#
_entry.id   AF-A0A1G1SWQ5-F1
#
_cell.length_a   1.000
_cell.length_b   1.000
_cell.length_c   1.000
_cell.angle_alpha   90.00
_cell.angle_beta   90.00
_cell.angle_gamma   90.00
#
_symmetry.space_group_name_H-M   'P 1'
#
loop_
_entity.id
_entity.type
_entity.pdbx_description
1 polymer ?
#
loop_
_entity_poly.entity_id
_entity_poly.type
_entity_poly.pdbx_seq_one_letter_code
_entity_poly.pdbx_strand_id
1 'polypeptide(L)'
;MSAAIHLLGEPQEATAALEAAIANCPKPTHFGEYDFSTHAQRDQLSKLLASHYLLPFEFKWVNWMRINFDVATADKVLQLLERIISYREATGIQPVYRERGYYWPVRPQPAPSPAKPTRQPRKSRSGHD
;
A
#
# COMPACT_ATOMS: atom_id res chain seq x y z
N MET A 1 -9.98 -6.41 12.84
CA MET A 1 -10.27 -5.29 11.92
C MET A 1 -9.05 -5.12 11.03
N SER A 2 -9.17 -5.32 9.72
CA SER A 2 -8.02 -5.21 8.80
C SER A 2 -7.67 -3.74 8.56
N ALA A 3 -6.39 -3.40 8.65
CA ALA A 3 -5.91 -2.03 8.46
C ALA A 3 -6.06 -1.55 7.00
N ALA A 4 -6.15 -2.48 6.05
CA ALA A 4 -6.30 -2.19 4.62
C ALA A 4 -7.66 -1.56 4.25
N ILE A 5 -8.66 -1.58 5.13
CA ILE A 5 -10.01 -1.05 4.84
C ILE A 5 -9.99 0.48 4.58
N HIS A 6 -8.93 1.16 4.98
CA HIS A 6 -8.80 2.61 4.84
C HIS A 6 -7.79 3.06 3.78
N LEU A 7 -7.30 2.13 2.97
CA LEU A 7 -6.43 2.41 1.83
C LEU A 7 -7.22 2.18 0.53
N LEU A 8 -6.79 2.78 -0.57
CA LEU A 8 -7.38 2.57 -1.90
C LEU A 8 -6.25 2.24 -2.89
N GLY A 9 -6.51 1.38 -3.88
CA GLY A 9 -5.57 1.07 -4.97
C GLY A 9 -4.36 0.20 -4.57
N GLU A 10 -3.26 0.33 -5.30
CA GLU A 10 -2.05 -0.51 -5.15
C GLU A 10 -1.46 -0.57 -3.72
N PRO A 11 -1.38 0.53 -2.95
CA PRO A 11 -0.93 0.47 -1.56
C PRO A 11 -1.86 -0.33 -0.65
N GLN A 12 -3.15 -0.40 -0.95
CA GLN A 12 -4.11 -1.20 -0.18
C GLN A 12 -3.80 -2.68 -0.31
N GLU A 13 -3.61 -3.15 -1.55
CA GLU A 13 -3.28 -4.55 -1.85
C GLU A 13 -1.93 -4.93 -1.24
N ALA A 14 -0.91 -4.08 -1.40
CA ALA A 14 0.40 -4.32 -0.82
C ALA A 14 0.35 -4.35 0.72
N THR A 15 -0.46 -3.50 1.34
CA THR A 15 -0.63 -3.49 2.80
C THR A 15 -1.42 -4.71 3.30
N ALA A 16 -2.45 -5.14 2.58
CA ALA A 16 -3.17 -6.37 2.89
C ALA A 16 -2.27 -7.60 2.74
N ALA A 17 -1.42 -7.62 1.70
CA ALA A 17 -0.43 -8.67 1.49
C ALA A 17 0.64 -8.66 2.59
N LEU A 18 1.02 -7.48 3.10
CA LEU A 18 1.94 -7.33 4.23
C LEU A 18 1.33 -7.91 5.51
N GLU A 19 0.08 -7.55 5.81
CA GLU A 19 -0.68 -8.10 6.95
C GLU A 19 -0.76 -9.64 6.86
N ALA A 20 -1.08 -10.18 5.68
CA ALA A 20 -1.16 -11.61 5.45
C ALA A 20 0.20 -12.32 5.54
N ALA A 21 1.28 -11.71 5.05
CA ALA A 21 2.62 -12.29 5.15
C ALA A 21 3.06 -12.40 6.63
N ILE A 22 2.81 -11.36 7.42
CA ILE A 22 3.13 -11.36 8.85
C ILE A 22 2.26 -12.39 9.61
N ALA A 23 0.97 -12.48 9.28
CA ALA A 23 0.06 -13.43 9.92
C ALA A 23 0.42 -14.91 9.61
N ASN A 24 0.95 -15.18 8.42
CA ASN A 24 1.39 -16.50 7.99
C ASN A 24 2.85 -16.82 8.35
N CYS A 25 3.57 -15.88 8.96
CA CYS A 25 4.92 -16.11 9.44
C CYS A 25 4.91 -17.32 10.40
N PRO A 26 5.73 -18.35 10.16
CA PRO A 26 5.84 -19.47 11.07
C PRO A 26 6.15 -18.98 12.49
N LYS A 27 5.40 -19.50 13.46
CA LYS A 27 5.63 -19.16 14.86
C LYS A 27 6.89 -19.90 15.31
N PRO A 28 7.88 -19.21 15.90
CA PRO A 28 9.06 -19.90 16.41
C PRO A 28 8.62 -20.88 17.50
N THR A 29 8.70 -22.18 17.22
CA THR A 29 8.65 -23.20 18.24
C THR A 29 10.04 -23.24 18.89
N HIS A 30 10.12 -23.25 20.21
CA HIS A 30 11.40 -23.25 20.95
C HIS A 30 12.35 -24.42 20.59
N PHE A 31 11.91 -25.37 19.76
CA PHE A 31 12.60 -26.63 19.45
C PHE A 31 12.62 -26.98 17.94
N GLY A 32 12.21 -26.08 17.05
CA GLY A 32 12.22 -26.33 15.59
C GLY A 32 13.48 -25.79 14.90
N GLU A 33 13.98 -26.52 13.90
CA GLU A 33 14.92 -25.97 12.90
C GLU A 33 14.17 -24.93 12.07
N TYR A 34 14.39 -23.67 12.39
CA TYR A 34 13.84 -22.55 11.65
C TYR A 34 14.93 -21.52 11.39
N ASP A 35 15.16 -21.24 10.12
CA ASP A 35 16.11 -20.24 9.69
C ASP A 35 15.50 -18.86 9.88
N PHE A 36 15.83 -18.25 11.01
CA PHE A 36 15.54 -16.84 11.24
C PHE A 36 16.13 -15.97 10.13
N SER A 37 15.50 -14.84 9.90
CA SER A 37 15.99 -13.78 9.03
C SER A 37 17.47 -13.49 9.27
N THR A 38 18.20 -13.34 8.18
CA THR A 38 19.63 -13.03 8.17
C THR A 38 19.90 -11.63 8.71
N HIS A 39 21.14 -11.36 9.13
CA HIS A 39 21.55 -10.02 9.53
C HIS A 39 21.31 -8.97 8.43
N ALA A 40 21.61 -9.31 7.17
CA ALA A 40 21.39 -8.42 6.03
C ALA A 40 19.91 -8.04 5.87
N GLN A 41 19.00 -9.01 5.99
CA GLN A 41 17.56 -8.77 5.92
C GLN A 41 17.07 -7.89 7.08
N ARG A 42 17.58 -8.12 8.29
CA ARG A 42 17.24 -7.30 9.48
C ARG A 42 17.73 -5.86 9.34
N ASP A 43 18.91 -5.66 8.76
CA ASP A 43 19.46 -4.33 8.49
C ASP A 43 18.63 -3.60 7.44
N GLN A 44 18.27 -4.27 6.35
CA GLN A 44 17.42 -3.70 5.30
C GLN A 44 16.03 -3.36 5.82
N LEU A 45 15.42 -4.24 6.61
CA LEU A 45 14.15 -3.94 7.29
C LEU A 45 14.27 -2.71 8.18
N SER A 46 15.36 -2.58 8.94
CA SER A 46 15.59 -1.41 9.80
C SER A 46 15.68 -0.11 9.00
N LYS A 47 16.32 -0.13 7.82
CA LYS A 47 16.40 1.04 6.92
C LYS A 47 15.01 1.42 6.39
N LEU A 48 14.22 0.45 5.93
CA LEU A 48 12.86 0.71 5.43
C LEU A 48 11.93 1.22 6.53
N LEU A 49 12.07 0.70 7.76
CA LEU A 49 11.28 1.14 8.91
C LEU A 49 11.58 2.58 9.34
N ALA A 50 12.73 3.14 8.99
CA ALA A 50 13.06 4.54 9.22
C ALA A 50 12.36 5.49 8.21
N SER A 51 11.70 4.95 7.19
CA SER A 51 11.02 5.75 6.16
C SER A 51 9.79 6.48 6.73
N HIS A 52 9.70 7.78 6.43
CA HIS A 52 8.52 8.60 6.73
C HIS A 52 7.30 8.27 5.86
N TYR A 53 7.45 7.39 4.87
CA TYR A 53 6.36 6.96 4.00
C TYR A 53 5.56 5.79 4.57
N LEU A 54 5.93 5.24 5.73
CA LEU A 54 5.14 4.18 6.39
C LEU A 54 4.05 4.76 7.29
N LEU A 55 2.88 4.13 7.28
CA LEU A 55 1.84 4.43 8.24
C LEU A 55 2.22 3.85 9.61
N PRO A 56 1.73 4.46 10.72
CA PRO A 56 2.07 4.01 12.06
C PRO A 56 1.77 2.53 12.33
N PHE A 57 0.72 1.96 11.72
CA PHE A 57 0.38 0.55 11.92
C PHE A 57 1.32 -0.39 11.14
N GLU A 58 1.72 -0.05 9.92
CA GLU A 58 2.68 -0.82 9.11
C GLU A 58 4.02 -0.89 9.83
N PHE A 59 4.50 0.27 10.30
CA PHE A 59 5.70 0.37 11.12
C PHE A 59 5.58 -0.50 12.38
N LYS A 60 4.51 -0.33 13.17
CA LYS A 60 4.36 -1.03 14.46
C LYS A 60 4.32 -2.55 14.29
N TRP A 61 3.57 -3.06 13.32
CA TRP A 61 3.46 -4.50 13.08
C TRP A 61 4.79 -5.11 12.68
N VAL A 62 5.47 -4.53 11.69
CA VAL A 62 6.75 -5.05 11.23
C VAL A 62 7.81 -4.89 12.33
N ASN A 63 7.87 -3.75 13.01
CA ASN A 63 8.86 -3.53 14.08
C ASN A 63 8.70 -4.51 15.25
N TRP A 64 7.46 -4.87 15.60
CA TRP A 64 7.22 -5.88 16.63
C TRP A 64 7.62 -7.28 16.14
N MET A 65 7.24 -7.66 14.91
CA MET A 65 7.39 -9.04 14.45
C MET A 65 8.75 -9.38 13.84
N ARG A 66 9.54 -8.39 13.41
CA ARG A 66 10.76 -8.61 12.58
C ARG A 66 11.79 -9.58 13.15
N ILE A 67 11.88 -9.70 14.47
CA ILE A 67 12.83 -10.62 15.13
C ILE A 67 12.45 -12.10 14.94
N ASN A 68 11.18 -12.37 14.58
CA ASN A 68 10.62 -13.72 14.44
C ASN A 68 10.45 -14.16 12.98
N PHE A 69 10.74 -13.29 12.01
CA PHE A 69 10.65 -13.66 10.59
C PHE A 69 11.68 -14.72 10.24
N ASP A 70 11.28 -15.69 9.42
CA ASP A 70 12.21 -16.51 8.65
C ASP A 70 12.77 -15.67 7.52
N VAL A 71 13.79 -16.22 6.87
CA VAL A 71 14.29 -15.78 5.58
C VAL A 71 13.15 -15.50 4.59
N ALA A 72 12.20 -16.42 4.42
CA ALA A 72 11.13 -16.29 3.42
C ALA A 72 10.14 -15.16 3.72
N THR A 73 9.66 -15.05 4.97
CA THR A 73 8.79 -13.95 5.40
C THR A 73 9.54 -12.62 5.33
N ALA A 74 10.82 -12.59 5.74
CA ALA A 74 11.61 -11.37 5.68
C ALA A 74 11.76 -10.84 4.25
N ASP A 75 12.08 -11.71 3.28
CA ASP A 75 12.17 -11.31 1.87
C ASP A 75 10.83 -10.77 1.34
N LYS A 76 9.72 -11.42 1.69
CA LYS A 76 8.39 -10.99 1.26
C LYS A 76 8.00 -9.65 1.88
N VAL A 77 8.27 -9.45 3.17
CA VAL A 77 8.03 -8.19 3.87
C VAL A 77 8.89 -7.07 3.29
N LEU A 78 10.17 -7.34 2.97
CA LEU A 78 11.07 -6.37 2.32
C LEU A 78 10.50 -5.87 0.99
N GLN A 79 10.14 -6.80 0.09
CA GLN A 79 9.57 -6.46 -1.22
C GLN A 79 8.28 -5.64 -1.10
N LEU A 80 7.42 -5.98 -0.13
CA LEU A 80 6.16 -5.26 0.08
C LEU A 80 6.39 -3.85 0.63
N LEU A 81 7.30 -3.68 1.58
CA LEU A 81 7.64 -2.37 2.13
C LEU A 81 8.29 -1.47 1.07
N GLU A 82 9.21 -2.00 0.26
CA GLU A 82 9.83 -1.26 -0.85
C GLU A 82 8.79 -0.79 -1.86
N ARG A 83 7.84 -1.66 -2.22
CA ARG A 83 6.75 -1.30 -3.14
C ARG A 83 5.85 -0.21 -2.55
N ILE A 84 5.49 -0.32 -1.27
CA ILE A 84 4.65 0.66 -0.57
C ILE A 84 5.36 2.03 -0.51
N ILE A 85 6.63 2.04 -0.10
CA ILE A 85 7.44 3.26 0.02
C ILE A 85 7.63 3.90 -1.35
N SER A 86 8.06 3.13 -2.36
CA SER A 86 8.30 3.64 -3.72
C SER A 86 7.04 4.25 -4.33
N TYR A 87 5.88 3.62 -4.15
CA TYR A 87 4.61 4.18 -4.63
C TYR A 87 4.30 5.52 -3.97
N ARG A 88 4.45 5.62 -2.65
CA ARG A 88 4.14 6.84 -1.89
C ARG A 88 5.11 7.96 -2.20
N GLU A 89 6.39 7.64 -2.34
CA GLU A 89 7.42 8.57 -2.80
C GLU A 89 7.12 9.10 -4.21
N ALA A 90 6.81 8.21 -5.16
CA ALA A 90 6.51 8.60 -6.55
C ALA A 90 5.22 9.43 -6.68
N THR A 91 4.22 9.17 -5.84
CA THR A 91 2.95 9.92 -5.89
C THR A 91 3.03 11.29 -5.23
N GLY A 92 3.97 11.50 -4.30
CA GLY A 92 4.14 12.77 -3.57
C GLY A 92 2.92 13.19 -2.72
N ILE A 93 1.92 12.32 -2.60
CA ILE A 93 0.72 12.52 -1.79
C ILE A 93 1.14 12.42 -0.33
N GLN A 94 0.66 13.30 0.55
CA GLN A 94 0.91 13.22 2.00
C GLN A 94 -0.18 12.41 2.73
N PRO A 95 0.13 11.74 3.86
CA PRO A 95 -0.88 11.04 4.63
C PRO A 95 -1.77 12.05 5.34
N VAL A 96 -3.07 11.80 5.34
CA VAL A 96 -4.09 12.65 5.97
C VAL A 96 -4.58 11.99 7.24
N TYR A 97 -4.70 12.76 8.32
CA TYR A 97 -5.29 12.30 9.57
C TYR A 97 -6.83 12.31 9.48
N ARG A 98 -7.48 11.21 9.85
CA ARG A 98 -8.94 11.12 10.11
C ARG A 98 -9.21 10.52 11.48
N GLU A 99 -10.48 10.45 11.88
CA GLU A 99 -10.98 10.10 13.23
C GLU A 99 -10.30 8.92 13.94
N ARG A 100 -9.61 8.02 13.22
CA ARG A 100 -8.93 6.83 13.77
C ARG A 100 -7.48 6.61 13.29
N GLY A 101 -6.84 7.58 12.64
CA GLY A 101 -5.43 7.44 12.24
C GLY A 101 -5.01 8.22 11.00
N TYR A 102 -3.78 7.95 10.55
CA TYR A 102 -3.23 8.47 9.29
C TYR A 102 -3.53 7.52 8.13
N TYR A 103 -3.87 8.10 6.97
CA TYR A 103 -4.24 7.36 5.76
C TYR A 103 -3.67 8.05 4.53
N TRP A 104 -3.21 7.31 3.52
CA TRP A 104 -2.79 7.91 2.24
C TRP A 104 -4.02 8.07 1.34
N PRO A 105 -4.43 9.29 0.99
CA PRO A 105 -5.56 9.48 0.08
C PRO A 105 -5.17 9.03 -1.32
N VAL A 106 -6.03 8.28 -2.00
CA VAL A 106 -5.87 8.05 -3.43
C VAL A 106 -6.32 9.31 -4.16
N ARG A 107 -5.49 9.81 -5.08
CA ARG A 107 -5.99 10.72 -6.12
C ARG A 107 -7.11 9.98 -6.85
N PRO A 108 -8.34 10.50 -6.89
CA PRO A 108 -9.32 9.96 -7.81
C PRO A 108 -8.67 9.97 -9.20
N GLN A 109 -8.59 8.81 -9.86
CA GLN A 109 -8.36 8.85 -11.30
C GLN A 109 -9.46 9.76 -11.86
N PRO A 110 -9.12 10.79 -12.65
CA PRO A 110 -10.15 11.62 -13.24
C PRO A 110 -11.11 10.69 -13.97
N ALA A 111 -12.40 10.75 -13.58
CA ALA A 111 -13.43 9.99 -14.27
C ALA A 111 -13.26 10.24 -15.78
N PRO A 112 -13.35 9.20 -16.64
CA PRO A 112 -13.34 9.43 -18.08
C PRO A 112 -14.41 10.49 -18.35
N SER A 113 -13.97 11.66 -18.83
CA SER A 113 -14.90 12.75 -19.14
C SER A 113 -15.97 12.18 -20.04
N PRO A 114 -17.27 12.35 -19.73
CA PRO A 114 -18.31 11.91 -20.64
C PRO A 114 -18.02 12.60 -21.98
N ALA A 115 -17.82 11.80 -23.02
CA ALA A 115 -17.59 12.31 -24.37
C ALA A 115 -18.68 13.35 -24.64
N LYS A 116 -18.28 14.60 -24.88
CA LYS A 116 -19.22 15.69 -25.19
C LYS A 116 -20.15 15.18 -26.28
N PRO A 117 -21.48 15.23 -26.11
CA PRO A 117 -22.39 14.89 -27.20
C PRO A 117 -22.07 15.84 -28.35
N THR A 118 -21.59 15.28 -29.46
CA THR A 118 -21.40 16.02 -30.70
C THR A 118 -22.74 16.66 -31.04
N ARG A 119 -22.82 17.99 -30.88
CA ARG A 119 -23.99 18.77 -31.29
C ARG A 119 -24.21 18.50 -32.78
N GLN A 120 -25.26 17.74 -33.11
CA GLN A 120 -25.71 17.65 -34.49
C GLN A 120 -26.14 19.04 -34.95
N PRO A 121 -25.71 19.50 -36.14
CA PRO A 121 -26.15 20.78 -36.67
C PRO A 121 -27.66 20.75 -36.87
N ARG A 122 -28.34 21.68 -36.22
CA ARG A 122 -29.78 21.92 -36.30
C ARG A 122 -30.10 22.31 -37.74
N LYS A 123 -30.86 21.47 -38.47
CA LYS A 123 -31.42 21.82 -39.79
C LYS A 123 -32.27 23.09 -39.65
N SER A 124 -31.76 24.19 -40.20
CA SER A 124 -32.51 25.43 -40.39
C SER A 124 -33.68 25.14 -41.33
N ARG A 125 -34.90 25.36 -40.85
CA ARG A 125 -36.13 25.31 -41.64
C ARG A 125 -36.16 26.58 -42.48
N SER A 126 -35.86 26.49 -43.78
CA SER A 126 -36.08 27.59 -44.72
C SER A 126 -37.56 27.67 -45.03
N GLY A 127 -38.21 28.74 -44.57
CA GLY A 127 -39.43 29.23 -45.19
C GLY A 127 -39.05 29.97 -46.46
N HIS A 128 -39.76 29.70 -47.56
CA HIS A 128 -39.83 30.57 -48.71
C HIS A 128 -41.27 30.52 -49.22
N ASP A 129 -41.83 31.72 -49.33
CA ASP A 129 -43.10 32.21 -49.88
C ASP A 129 -44.14 31.23 -50.43
#